data_AF-A0A3Q8SF55-F1
#
_entry.id   AF-A0A3Q8SF55-F1
#
_cell.length_a   1.000
_cell.length_b   1.000
_cell.length_c   1.000
_cell.angle_alpha   90.00
_cell.angle_beta   90.00
_cell.angle_gamma   90.00
#
_symmetry.space_group_name_H-M   'P 1'
#
loop_
_entity.id
_entity.type
_entity.pdbx_description
1 polymer ?
#
loop_
_entity_poly.entity_id
_entity_poly.type
_entity_poly.pdbx_seq_one_letter_code
_entity_poly.pdbx_strand_id
1 'polypeptide(L)'
;MRKYMFLISIISIIVLSGCVSQQSANNKVPMKSDVDIKQLVSDYSKGNIEDQSASINSTHLIVTNQDNSQLTFALPKDEFFVSIAPYLEQTHPCATHSLTGCRGELINEEFDIYIEDSEGNVIRDEKLMSNSSGFIDLWLPRNKEFRISICQNEKSVESKFSTFESDDTCITTMQLI
;
A
#
# COMPACT_ATOMS: atom_id res chain seq x y z
N MET A 1 -81.76 -9.89 -25.51
CA MET A 1 -81.62 -11.02 -24.58
C MET A 1 -81.43 -12.31 -25.37
N ARG A 2 -80.20 -12.84 -25.46
CA ARG A 2 -79.94 -14.29 -25.55
C ARG A 2 -78.44 -14.51 -25.37
N LYS A 3 -78.11 -15.28 -24.33
CA LYS A 3 -76.78 -15.67 -23.87
C LYS A 3 -76.21 -16.72 -24.83
N TYR A 4 -74.92 -16.64 -25.17
CA TYR A 4 -74.08 -17.82 -25.30
C TYR A 4 -72.67 -17.50 -24.80
N MET A 5 -72.32 -18.22 -23.75
CA MET A 5 -71.04 -18.28 -23.03
C MET A 5 -70.41 -19.61 -23.45
N PHE A 6 -69.16 -19.61 -23.94
CA PHE A 6 -68.21 -20.74 -24.15
C PHE A 6 -67.09 -20.20 -25.08
N LEU A 7 -65.80 -20.50 -25.03
CA LEU A 7 -64.92 -21.34 -24.21
C LEU A 7 -63.47 -20.92 -24.58
N ILE A 8 -62.63 -20.73 -23.56
CA ILE A 8 -61.17 -20.97 -23.46
C ILE A 8 -60.36 -21.16 -24.77
N SER A 9 -59.33 -20.32 -24.97
CA SER A 9 -58.03 -20.80 -25.46
C SER A 9 -56.87 -19.96 -24.92
N ILE A 10 -55.96 -20.66 -24.23
CA ILE A 10 -54.72 -20.21 -23.62
C ILE A 10 -53.63 -20.29 -24.69
N ILE A 11 -52.93 -19.18 -24.97
CA ILE A 11 -51.55 -19.22 -25.49
C ILE A 11 -50.77 -18.07 -24.83
N SER A 12 -50.06 -18.42 -23.76
CA SER A 12 -48.98 -17.62 -23.18
C SER A 12 -47.78 -17.65 -24.12
N ILE A 13 -47.35 -16.49 -24.60
CA ILE A 13 -46.06 -16.33 -25.28
C ILE A 13 -45.07 -15.83 -24.23
N ILE A 14 -44.23 -16.74 -23.76
CA ILE A 14 -43.06 -16.45 -22.91
C ILE A 14 -41.96 -15.95 -23.85
N VAL A 15 -41.64 -14.66 -23.80
CA VAL A 15 -40.46 -14.11 -24.47
C VAL A 15 -39.32 -14.08 -23.46
N LEU A 16 -38.44 -15.08 -23.52
CA LEU A 16 -37.17 -15.07 -22.81
C LEU A 16 -36.17 -14.18 -23.55
N SER A 17 -36.18 -12.89 -23.25
CA SER A 17 -35.05 -11.99 -23.52
C SER A 17 -34.09 -12.05 -22.33
N GLY A 18 -33.22 -13.06 -22.33
CA GLY A 18 -32.10 -13.14 -21.41
C GLY A 18 -31.01 -12.16 -21.83
N CYS A 19 -30.97 -11.00 -21.20
CA CYS A 19 -29.87 -10.06 -21.32
C CYS A 19 -28.62 -10.60 -20.60
N VAL A 20 -27.52 -10.62 -21.36
CA VAL A 20 -26.11 -10.54 -20.95
C VAL A 20 -25.91 -10.25 -19.46
N SER A 21 -25.43 -11.24 -18.72
CA SER A 21 -24.83 -11.04 -17.41
C SER A 21 -23.38 -10.58 -17.61
N GLN A 22 -23.17 -9.27 -17.57
CA GLN A 22 -21.84 -8.70 -17.28
C GLN A 22 -21.47 -9.12 -15.86
N GLN A 23 -20.52 -10.05 -15.77
CA GLN A 23 -19.88 -10.42 -14.52
C GLN A 23 -18.93 -9.27 -14.15
N SER A 24 -19.50 -8.22 -13.59
CA SER A 24 -18.75 -7.14 -12.95
C SER A 24 -18.18 -7.73 -11.66
N ALA A 25 -16.87 -7.91 -11.62
CA ALA A 25 -16.13 -8.30 -10.42
C ALA A 25 -16.44 -7.27 -9.33
N ASN A 26 -17.30 -7.67 -8.40
CA ASN A 26 -17.69 -6.87 -7.26
C ASN A 26 -16.51 -6.90 -6.28
N ASN A 27 -15.49 -6.07 -6.52
CA ASN A 27 -14.47 -5.75 -5.54
C ASN A 27 -15.14 -4.95 -4.43
N LYS A 28 -15.83 -5.66 -3.53
CA LYS A 28 -16.29 -5.12 -2.27
C LYS A 28 -15.05 -4.75 -1.47
N VAL A 29 -14.67 -3.48 -1.50
CA VAL A 29 -13.77 -2.89 -0.50
C VAL A 29 -14.44 -3.13 0.85
N PRO A 30 -13.94 -4.06 1.70
CA PRO A 30 -14.49 -4.21 3.03
C PRO A 30 -13.90 -3.04 3.83
N MET A 31 -14.65 -1.94 3.89
CA MET A 31 -14.39 -0.86 4.83
C MET A 31 -14.74 -1.37 6.23
N LYS A 32 -13.85 -2.20 6.81
CA LYS A 32 -13.94 -2.66 8.18
C LYS A 32 -13.40 -1.53 9.06
N SER A 33 -14.29 -0.85 9.76
CA SER A 33 -14.05 0.39 10.51
C SER A 33 -13.12 0.27 11.73
N ASP A 34 -12.62 -0.92 12.06
CA ASP A 34 -11.84 -1.17 13.27
C ASP A 34 -10.40 -1.67 13.01
N VAL A 35 -9.93 -1.63 11.76
CA VAL A 35 -8.55 -2.01 11.47
C VAL A 35 -7.64 -0.80 11.72
N ASP A 36 -6.77 -0.91 12.72
CA ASP A 36 -5.62 -0.02 12.83
C ASP A 36 -4.68 -0.31 11.66
N ILE A 37 -4.82 0.49 10.60
CA ILE A 37 -4.10 0.30 9.35
C ILE A 37 -2.59 0.41 9.54
N LYS A 38 -2.12 1.25 10.48
CA LYS A 38 -0.67 1.40 10.72
C LYS A 38 -0.12 0.16 11.41
N GLN A 39 -0.86 -0.37 12.38
CA GLN A 39 -0.50 -1.62 13.02
C GLN A 39 -0.48 -2.76 12.01
N LEU A 40 -1.49 -2.85 11.14
CA LEU A 40 -1.54 -3.88 10.10
C LEU A 40 -0.36 -3.79 9.13
N VAL A 41 -0.02 -2.58 8.65
CA VAL A 41 1.17 -2.36 7.82
C VAL A 41 2.44 -2.79 8.56
N SER A 42 2.60 -2.38 9.83
CA SER A 42 3.76 -2.78 10.64
C SER A 42 3.86 -4.29 10.81
N ASP A 43 2.74 -5.00 10.94
CA ASP A 43 2.74 -6.46 11.09
C ASP A 43 3.18 -7.17 9.81
N TYR A 44 2.78 -6.67 8.64
CA TYR A 44 3.31 -7.16 7.36
C TYR A 44 4.81 -6.85 7.21
N SER A 45 5.24 -5.61 7.46
CA SER A 45 6.65 -5.21 7.32
C SER A 45 7.60 -6.03 8.18
N LYS A 46 7.16 -6.42 9.39
CA LYS A 46 7.95 -7.22 10.33
C LYS A 46 7.92 -8.72 10.03
N GLY A 47 7.05 -9.16 9.11
CA GLY A 47 6.83 -10.58 8.84
C GLY A 47 6.02 -11.28 9.93
N ASN A 48 5.21 -10.56 10.71
CA ASN A 48 4.35 -11.14 11.75
C ASN A 48 3.14 -11.89 11.16
N ILE A 49 2.82 -11.63 9.88
CA ILE A 49 1.72 -12.26 9.15
C ILE A 49 2.33 -13.15 8.06
N GLU A 50 2.07 -14.45 8.18
CA GLU A 50 2.50 -15.46 7.23
C GLU A 50 1.38 -15.77 6.22
N ASP A 51 1.72 -16.52 5.16
CA ASP A 51 0.76 -17.04 4.18
C ASP A 51 -0.05 -15.99 3.40
N GLN A 52 0.34 -14.72 3.45
CA GLN A 52 -0.26 -13.63 2.70
C GLN A 52 0.86 -12.75 2.12
N SER A 53 0.59 -12.08 1.03
CA SER A 53 1.48 -11.04 0.51
C SER A 53 0.82 -9.67 0.61
N ALA A 54 1.62 -8.64 0.82
CA ALA A 54 1.12 -7.28 0.95
C ALA A 54 1.99 -6.30 0.16
N SER A 55 1.33 -5.40 -0.56
CA SER A 55 1.95 -4.24 -1.18
C SER A 55 1.21 -2.97 -0.76
N ILE A 56 1.92 -1.86 -0.75
CA ILE A 56 1.38 -0.58 -0.31
C ILE A 56 1.73 0.48 -1.34
N ASN A 57 0.70 1.13 -1.87
CA ASN A 57 0.87 2.32 -2.72
C ASN A 57 0.51 3.57 -1.92
N SER A 58 0.53 4.73 -2.56
CA SER A 58 0.30 6.02 -1.93
C SER A 58 -1.03 6.14 -1.18
N THR A 59 -2.05 5.35 -1.54
CA THR A 59 -3.43 5.49 -1.02
C THR A 59 -4.00 4.23 -0.39
N HIS A 60 -3.43 3.05 -0.66
CA HIS A 60 -3.98 1.77 -0.23
C HIS A 60 -2.90 0.76 0.17
N LEU A 61 -3.22 -0.02 1.19
CA LEU A 61 -2.63 -1.34 1.44
C LEU A 61 -3.44 -2.38 0.66
N ILE A 62 -2.75 -3.23 -0.10
CA ILE A 62 -3.31 -4.31 -0.89
C ILE A 62 -2.75 -5.62 -0.35
N VAL A 63 -3.63 -6.45 0.21
CA VAL A 63 -3.30 -7.77 0.73
C VAL A 63 -3.80 -8.81 -0.27
N THR A 64 -2.95 -9.76 -0.64
CA THR A 64 -3.30 -10.92 -1.46
C THR A 64 -3.19 -12.19 -0.63
N ASN A 65 -4.31 -12.91 -0.47
CA ASN A 65 -4.40 -14.18 0.25
C ASN A 65 -3.87 -15.35 -0.59
N GLN A 66 -3.70 -16.53 0.03
CA GLN A 66 -3.25 -17.75 -0.66
C GLN A 66 -4.14 -18.17 -1.83
N ASP A 67 -5.44 -17.90 -1.76
CA ASP A 67 -6.41 -18.19 -2.82
C ASP A 67 -6.42 -17.13 -3.94
N ASN A 68 -5.47 -16.17 -3.90
CA ASN A 68 -5.36 -15.00 -4.77
C ASN A 68 -6.49 -13.98 -4.62
N SER A 69 -7.36 -14.11 -3.61
CA SER A 69 -8.31 -13.04 -3.28
C SER A 69 -7.58 -11.82 -2.73
N GLN A 70 -8.06 -10.62 -3.08
CA GLN A 70 -7.47 -9.36 -2.64
C GLN A 70 -8.37 -8.63 -1.65
N LEU A 71 -7.75 -8.10 -0.60
CA LEU A 71 -8.34 -7.14 0.32
C LEU A 71 -7.62 -5.81 0.15
N THR A 72 -8.39 -4.72 0.12
CA THR A 72 -7.84 -3.37 -0.04
C THR A 72 -8.28 -2.50 1.12
N PHE A 73 -7.31 -1.85 1.76
CA PHE A 73 -7.53 -0.96 2.89
C PHE A 73 -7.05 0.44 2.53
N ALA A 74 -7.91 1.44 2.72
CA ALA A 74 -7.51 2.83 2.51
C ALA A 74 -6.51 3.27 3.58
N LEU A 75 -5.48 4.00 3.18
CA LEU A 75 -4.54 4.64 4.09
C LEU A 75 -5.12 5.95 4.66
N PRO A 76 -4.52 6.50 5.74
CA PRO A 76 -4.91 7.80 6.27
C PRO A 76 -4.82 8.90 5.20
N LYS A 77 -5.77 9.84 5.25
CA LYS A 77 -5.90 10.94 4.26
C LYS A 77 -4.88 12.06 4.46
N ASP A 78 -4.22 12.09 5.60
CA ASP A 78 -3.27 13.10 6.06
C ASP A 78 -1.82 12.58 6.07
N GLU A 79 -1.62 11.26 6.05
CA GLU A 79 -0.30 10.65 6.11
C GLU A 79 0.01 9.74 4.91
N PHE A 80 1.24 9.85 4.42
CA PHE A 80 1.83 9.05 3.37
C PHE A 80 2.76 8.01 3.98
N PHE A 81 2.69 6.77 3.47
CA PHE A 81 3.62 5.72 3.83
C PHE A 81 4.77 5.67 2.83
N VAL A 82 6.01 5.73 3.32
CA VAL A 82 7.21 5.49 2.53
C VAL A 82 8.12 4.53 3.28
N SER A 83 8.71 3.60 2.55
CA SER A 83 9.66 2.61 3.07
C SER A 83 11.00 2.77 2.37
N ILE A 84 12.06 2.99 3.14
CA ILE A 84 13.39 3.34 2.63
C ILE A 84 14.37 2.22 2.98
N ALA A 85 15.11 1.69 2.00
CA ALA A 85 16.22 0.77 2.24
C ALA A 85 17.54 1.43 1.83
N PRO A 86 18.30 1.98 2.80
CA PRO A 86 19.68 2.41 2.58
C PRO A 86 20.57 1.21 2.22
N TYR A 87 21.61 1.46 1.44
CA TYR A 87 22.56 0.41 1.05
C TYR A 87 24.00 0.94 0.96
N LEU A 88 24.97 0.02 0.99
CA LEU A 88 26.40 0.23 0.83
C LEU A 88 26.88 -0.21 -0.55
N GLU A 89 26.56 -1.44 -0.96
CA GLU A 89 27.13 -2.04 -2.18
C GLU A 89 26.06 -2.32 -3.23
N GLN A 90 24.94 -2.92 -2.84
CA GLN A 90 23.95 -3.42 -3.78
C GLN A 90 22.53 -2.94 -3.46
N THR A 91 21.78 -2.67 -4.54
CA THR A 91 20.37 -2.31 -4.48
C THR A 91 19.60 -2.95 -5.63
N HIS A 92 18.27 -2.82 -5.60
CA HIS A 92 17.38 -3.19 -6.67
C HIS A 92 16.38 -2.06 -6.94
N PRO A 93 15.86 -1.92 -8.18
CA PRO A 93 14.77 -0.99 -8.44
C PRO A 93 13.53 -1.38 -7.66
N CYS A 94 12.80 -0.39 -7.16
CA CYS A 94 11.54 -0.55 -6.43
C CYS A 94 10.72 0.72 -6.64
N ALA A 95 9.41 0.58 -6.82
CA ALA A 95 8.50 1.71 -7.06
C ALA A 95 7.35 1.65 -6.03
N THR A 96 6.45 0.68 -6.21
CA THR A 96 5.49 0.29 -5.17
C THR A 96 6.15 -0.68 -4.20
N HIS A 97 6.16 -0.34 -2.91
CA HIS A 97 6.79 -1.17 -1.89
C HIS A 97 6.02 -2.49 -1.68
N SER A 98 6.76 -3.60 -1.73
CA SER A 98 6.27 -4.92 -1.34
C SER A 98 6.72 -5.20 0.10
N LEU A 99 5.76 -5.12 1.02
CA LEU A 99 5.98 -5.29 2.46
C LEU A 99 6.48 -6.71 2.81
N THR A 100 6.16 -7.69 1.96
CA THR A 100 6.46 -9.10 2.19
C THR A 100 7.50 -9.68 1.21
N GLY A 101 7.93 -8.91 0.21
CA GLY A 101 8.75 -9.44 -0.90
C GLY A 101 10.05 -8.69 -1.20
N CYS A 102 10.17 -7.42 -0.77
CA CYS A 102 11.41 -6.67 -0.96
C CYS A 102 12.42 -6.96 0.16
N ARG A 103 13.72 -6.95 -0.16
CA ARG A 103 14.79 -7.15 0.81
C ARG A 103 15.94 -6.18 0.54
N GLY A 104 16.17 -5.29 1.49
CA GLY A 104 17.31 -4.40 1.55
C GLY A 104 18.57 -5.11 2.02
N GLU A 105 19.72 -4.49 1.78
CA GLU A 105 21.04 -5.01 2.15
C GLU A 105 21.28 -4.93 3.67
N LEU A 106 20.89 -3.82 4.29
CA LEU A 106 21.21 -3.49 5.68
C LEU A 106 20.04 -3.83 6.62
N ILE A 107 20.06 -5.02 7.22
CA ILE A 107 18.96 -5.59 8.02
C ILE A 107 19.22 -5.44 9.51
N ASN A 108 18.23 -4.95 10.27
CA ASN A 108 18.34 -4.71 11.71
C ASN A 108 19.51 -3.78 12.07
N GLU A 109 19.80 -2.82 11.19
CA GLU A 109 20.87 -1.85 11.35
C GLU A 109 20.31 -0.52 11.86
N GLU A 110 21.07 0.19 12.70
CA GLU A 110 20.70 1.52 13.22
C GLU A 110 21.21 2.63 12.29
N PHE A 111 20.40 3.67 12.12
CA PHE A 111 20.69 4.87 11.32
C PHE A 111 20.28 6.12 12.08
N ASP A 112 21.08 7.18 11.97
CA ASP A 112 20.68 8.54 12.35
C ASP A 112 19.89 9.14 11.17
N ILE A 113 18.61 9.46 11.39
CA ILE A 113 17.69 9.95 10.36
C ILE A 113 17.28 11.38 10.68
N TYR A 114 17.56 12.29 9.75
CA TYR A 114 17.06 13.67 9.77
C TYR A 114 16.17 13.91 8.55
N ILE A 115 14.95 14.42 8.78
CA ILE A 115 13.99 14.77 7.74
C ILE A 115 13.43 16.16 8.01
N GLU A 116 13.50 17.03 7.01
CA GLU A 116 12.89 18.36 7.03
C GLU A 116 11.99 18.57 5.82
N ASP A 117 10.95 19.39 5.97
CA ASP A 117 10.13 19.83 4.84
C ASP A 117 10.74 21.05 4.13
N SER A 118 10.15 21.44 3.01
CA SER A 118 10.60 22.58 2.20
C SER A 118 10.50 23.95 2.91
N GLU A 119 9.79 24.02 4.03
CA GLU A 119 9.68 25.22 4.87
C GLU A 119 10.77 25.27 5.97
N GLY A 120 11.57 24.20 6.09
CA GLY A 120 12.60 24.06 7.13
C GLY A 120 12.06 23.52 8.45
N ASN A 121 10.84 22.97 8.48
CA ASN A 121 10.31 22.31 9.66
C ASN A 121 10.92 20.91 9.79
N VAL A 122 11.50 20.60 10.95
CA VAL A 122 12.00 19.26 11.26
C VAL A 122 10.82 18.31 11.48
N ILE A 123 10.75 17.27 10.66
CA ILE A 123 9.72 16.22 10.71
C ILE A 123 10.21 15.02 11.52
N ARG A 124 11.49 14.68 11.39
CA ARG A 124 12.17 13.63 12.16
C ARG A 124 13.63 14.03 12.41
N ASP A 125 14.11 13.72 13.60
CA ASP A 125 15.51 13.85 14.01
C ASP A 125 15.75 12.82 15.13
N GLU A 126 15.97 11.57 14.75
CA GLU A 126 16.11 10.47 15.69
C GLU A 126 16.86 9.28 15.07
N LYS A 127 17.21 8.32 15.94
CA LYS A 127 17.75 7.03 15.53
C LYS A 127 16.64 6.05 15.20
N LEU A 128 16.70 5.45 14.02
CA LEU A 128 15.78 4.41 13.58
C LEU A 128 16.54 3.13 13.19
N MET A 129 15.89 2.00 13.41
CA MET A 129 16.40 0.69 13.04
C MET A 129 15.67 0.18 11.80
N SER A 130 16.40 -0.34 10.82
CA SER A 130 15.78 -1.05 9.70
C SER A 130 15.13 -2.35 10.19
N ASN A 131 14.01 -2.73 9.58
CA ASN A 131 13.29 -3.96 9.92
C ASN A 131 14.05 -5.22 9.44
N SER A 132 13.46 -6.40 9.67
CA SER A 132 14.01 -7.71 9.28
C SER A 132 14.17 -7.89 7.76
N SER A 133 13.54 -7.01 6.97
CA SER A 133 13.66 -6.92 5.51
C SER A 133 14.62 -5.82 5.07
N GLY A 134 15.24 -5.07 5.99
CA GLY A 134 16.24 -4.04 5.68
C GLY A 134 15.65 -2.70 5.27
N PHE A 135 14.38 -2.45 5.60
CA PHE A 135 13.68 -1.21 5.30
C PHE A 135 13.35 -0.41 6.57
N ILE A 136 13.30 0.91 6.44
CA ILE A 136 12.84 1.86 7.46
C ILE A 136 11.47 2.37 7.01
N ASP A 137 10.43 2.04 7.76
CA ASP A 137 9.05 2.42 7.46
C ASP A 137 8.68 3.75 8.12
N LEU A 138 8.19 4.69 7.33
CA LEU A 138 7.87 6.05 7.77
C LEU A 138 6.44 6.43 7.38
N TRP A 139 5.76 7.07 8.33
CA TRP A 139 4.52 7.79 8.09
C TRP A 139 4.82 9.29 8.16
N LEU A 140 4.58 9.99 7.06
CA LEU A 140 4.92 11.40 6.89
C LEU A 140 3.69 12.19 6.42
N PRO A 141 3.63 13.51 6.65
CA PRO A 141 2.55 14.33 6.11
C PRO A 141 2.49 14.24 4.58
N ARG A 142 1.28 14.16 4.01
CA ARG A 142 1.06 14.14 2.55
C ARG A 142 1.33 15.50 1.89
N ASN A 143 1.48 15.45 0.55
CA ASN A 143 1.54 16.61 -0.33
C ASN A 143 2.67 17.58 0.01
N LYS A 144 3.81 17.04 0.46
CA LYS A 144 5.01 17.79 0.78
C LYS A 144 6.22 17.19 0.09
N GLU A 145 7.21 18.04 -0.12
CA GLU A 145 8.57 17.65 -0.46
C GLU A 145 9.42 17.64 0.81
N PHE A 146 10.33 16.68 0.89
CA PHE A 146 11.23 16.50 2.03
C PHE A 146 12.68 16.42 1.56
N ARG A 147 13.58 16.94 2.39
CA ARG A 147 14.99 16.56 2.38
C ARG A 147 15.20 15.53 3.49
N ILE A 148 15.97 14.49 3.18
CA ILE A 148 16.37 13.48 4.15
C ILE A 148 17.89 13.33 4.13
N SER A 149 18.45 13.20 5.32
CA SER A 149 19.83 12.79 5.54
C SER A 149 19.82 11.51 6.37
N ILE A 150 20.55 10.49 5.90
CA ILE A 150 20.71 9.21 6.58
C ILE A 150 22.20 9.03 6.85
N CYS A 151 22.55 8.83 8.11
CA CYS A 151 23.94 8.60 8.53
C CYS A 151 24.06 7.26 9.25
N GLN A 152 25.18 6.59 9.00
CA GLN A 152 25.60 5.39 9.74
C GLN A 152 27.13 5.39 9.84
N ASN A 153 27.64 5.47 11.06
CA ASN A 153 29.07 5.63 11.32
C ASN A 153 29.63 6.87 10.60
N GLU A 154 30.66 6.71 9.76
CA GLU A 154 31.25 7.80 8.97
C GLU A 154 30.60 7.96 7.58
N LYS A 155 29.64 7.10 7.22
CA LYS A 155 28.99 7.11 5.92
C LYS A 155 27.66 7.84 5.96
N SER A 156 27.31 8.52 4.88
CA SER A 156 26.07 9.28 4.82
C SER A 156 25.49 9.35 3.41
N VAL A 157 24.21 9.70 3.33
CA VAL A 157 23.53 10.02 2.09
C VAL A 157 22.49 11.11 2.34
N GLU A 158 22.42 12.07 1.43
CA GLU A 158 21.34 13.04 1.37
C GLU A 158 20.51 12.85 0.11
N SER A 159 19.20 13.02 0.24
CA SER A 159 18.29 12.95 -0.89
C SER A 159 17.07 13.83 -0.69
N LYS A 160 16.25 13.92 -1.73
CA LYS A 160 14.93 14.54 -1.70
C LYS A 160 13.89 13.57 -2.22
N PHE A 161 12.71 13.63 -1.64
CA PHE A 161 11.55 12.88 -2.11
C PHE A 161 10.28 13.67 -1.78
N SER A 162 9.16 13.21 -2.32
CA SER A 162 7.85 13.82 -2.10
C SER A 162 6.81 12.78 -1.70
N THR A 163 5.66 13.26 -1.26
CA THR A 163 4.55 12.45 -0.72
C THR A 163 3.21 12.79 -1.38
N PHE A 164 3.26 13.10 -2.67
CA PHE A 164 2.08 13.30 -3.51
C PHE A 164 1.45 11.96 -3.88
N GLU A 165 0.19 11.98 -4.29
CA GLU A 165 -0.57 10.77 -4.62
C GLU A 165 0.08 9.91 -5.72
N SER A 166 0.81 10.52 -6.65
CA SER A 166 1.52 9.82 -7.72
C SER A 166 2.87 9.23 -7.32
N ASP A 167 3.34 9.51 -6.11
CA ASP A 167 4.70 9.16 -5.71
C ASP A 167 4.82 7.70 -5.28
N ASP A 168 6.00 7.16 -5.53
CA ASP A 168 6.40 5.82 -5.14
C ASP A 168 6.52 5.71 -3.60
N THR A 169 6.22 4.53 -3.08
CA THR A 169 6.27 4.22 -1.64
C THR A 169 7.52 3.48 -1.23
N CYS A 170 8.40 3.16 -2.19
CA CYS A 170 9.62 2.39 -1.97
C CYS A 170 10.83 3.19 -2.45
N ILE A 171 11.78 3.45 -1.56
CA ILE A 171 13.02 4.15 -1.91
C ILE A 171 14.21 3.25 -1.63
N THR A 172 14.90 2.84 -2.70
CA THR A 172 16.08 1.97 -2.64
C THR A 172 17.30 2.63 -3.29
N THR A 173 17.26 3.94 -3.54
CA THR A 173 18.28 4.69 -4.29
C THR A 173 19.27 5.44 -3.38
N MET A 174 19.22 5.20 -2.06
CA MET A 174 20.02 5.92 -1.07
C MET A 174 21.26 5.12 -0.68
N GLN A 175 22.36 5.33 -1.42
CA GLN A 175 23.65 4.71 -1.13
C GLN A 175 24.43 5.52 -0.10
N LEU A 176 24.83 4.88 1.00
CA LEU A 176 25.70 5.44 2.01
C LEU A 176 27.15 5.43 1.53
N ILE A 177 27.77 6.61 1.47
CA ILE A 177 29.15 6.82 1.01
C ILE A 177 30.03 7.48 2.06
#